data_AF-A0A8J7NEZ0-F1
#
_entry.id   AF-A0A8J7NEZ0-F1
#
_cell.length_a   1.000
_cell.length_b   1.000
_cell.length_c   1.000
_cell.angle_alpha   90.00
_cell.angle_beta   90.00
_cell.angle_gamma   90.00
#
_symmetry.space_group_name_H-M   'P 1'
#
loop_
_entity.id
_entity.type
_entity.pdbx_description
1 polymer ?
#
loop_
_entity_poly.entity_id
_entity_poly.type
_entity_poly.pdbx_seq_one_letter_code
_entity_poly.pdbx_strand_id
1 'polypeptide(L)'
;MKATGFFLGGVLVVLIGWPMIGMILEIYGFFLLFRGFFPVVIGFIRRVPILGSLLNLPGISGVRISYTLSCNTFCVITVTDLK
;
A
#
# COMPACT_ATOMS: atom_id res chain seq x y z
N MET A 1 3.32 16.52 3.87
CA MET A 1 4.60 16.46 4.60
C MET A 1 4.35 16.60 6.11
N LYS A 2 3.67 15.63 6.72
CA LYS A 2 3.32 15.69 8.16
C LYS A 2 3.81 14.46 8.93
N ALA A 3 3.75 13.26 8.34
CA ALA A 3 4.18 12.01 8.99
C ALA A 3 5.67 11.97 9.38
N THR A 4 6.58 12.38 8.47
CA THR A 4 8.03 12.42 8.75
C THR A 4 8.38 13.39 9.88
N GLY A 5 7.58 14.45 10.07
CA GLY A 5 7.76 15.42 11.15
C GLY A 5 7.47 14.84 12.54
N PHE A 6 6.52 13.90 12.67
CA PHE A 6 6.23 13.25 13.95
C PHE A 6 7.29 12.19 14.32
N PHE A 7 7.86 11.50 13.34
CA PHE A 7 8.97 10.57 13.57
C PHE A 7 10.25 11.32 13.99
N LEU A 8 10.66 12.33 13.21
CA LEU A 8 11.83 13.17 13.56
C LEU A 8 11.60 14.00 14.84
N GLY A 9 10.38 14.48 15.06
CA GLY A 9 9.98 15.17 16.29
C GLY A 9 10.03 14.26 17.51
N GLY A 10 9.58 12.99 17.39
CA GLY A 10 9.70 11.98 18.43
C GLY A 10 11.16 11.72 18.82
N VAL A 11 12.04 11.53 17.82
CA VAL A 11 13.49 11.38 18.03
C VAL A 11 14.10 12.59 18.75
N LEU A 12 13.69 13.81 18.39
CA LEU A 12 14.19 15.04 19.01
C LEU A 12 13.76 15.17 20.49
N VAL A 13 12.54 14.70 20.82
CA VAL A 13 12.03 14.62 22.21
C VAL A 13 12.76 13.54 23.02
N VAL A 14 13.10 12.40 22.42
CA VAL A 14 13.93 11.36 23.07
C VAL A 14 15.31 11.95 23.42
N LEU A 15 15.93 12.69 22.49
CA LEU A 15 17.27 13.27 22.66
C LEU A 15 17.31 14.40 23.70
N ILE A 16 16.21 15.12 23.94
CA ILE A 16 16.07 16.14 24.99
C ILE A 16 15.99 15.53 26.40
N GLY A 17 15.83 14.20 26.52
CA GLY A 17 15.80 13.50 27.81
C GLY A 17 14.41 13.13 28.30
N TRP A 18 13.40 13.16 27.41
CA TRP A 18 12.03 12.69 27.70
C TRP A 18 11.71 11.40 26.91
N PRO A 19 12.45 10.30 27.14
CA PRO A 19 12.40 9.10 26.30
C PRO A 19 11.03 8.40 26.32
N MET A 20 10.35 8.38 27.47
CA MET A 20 9.02 7.73 27.58
C MET A 20 7.99 8.32 26.64
N ILE A 21 7.95 9.65 26.54
CA ILE A 21 7.00 10.36 25.66
C ILE A 21 7.48 10.33 24.21
N GLY A 22 8.79 10.41 24.00
CA GLY A 22 9.40 10.28 22.69
C GLY A 22 9.10 8.93 22.02
N MET A 23 9.18 7.81 22.74
CA MET A 23 8.86 6.47 22.22
C MET A 23 7.40 6.35 21.76
N ILE A 24 6.45 6.89 22.52
CA ILE A 24 5.02 6.88 22.15
C ILE A 24 4.81 7.70 20.88
N LEU A 25 5.41 8.90 20.81
CA LEU A 25 5.37 9.76 19.62
C LEU A 25 6.03 9.11 18.41
N GLU A 26 7.15 8.41 18.60
CA GLU A 26 7.86 7.71 17.54
C GLU A 26 7.02 6.59 16.95
N ILE A 27 6.35 5.78 17.79
CA ILE A 27 5.43 4.72 17.36
C ILE A 27 4.24 5.32 16.59
N TYR A 28 3.63 6.39 17.09
CA TYR A 28 2.55 7.08 16.38
C TYR A 28 3.01 7.64 15.03
N GLY A 29 4.20 8.26 14.99
CA GLY A 29 4.80 8.79 13.77
C GLY A 29 5.11 7.68 12.76
N PHE A 30 5.63 6.55 13.23
CA PHE A 30 5.93 5.37 12.43
C PHE A 30 4.67 4.80 11.78
N PHE A 31 3.59 4.56 12.54
CA PHE A 31 2.32 4.09 11.97
C PHE A 31 1.76 5.04 10.91
N LEU A 32 1.86 6.35 11.13
CA LEU A 32 1.39 7.36 10.18
C LEU A 32 2.25 7.42 8.92
N LEU A 33 3.55 7.13 9.04
CA LEU A 33 4.51 7.05 7.93
C LEU A 33 4.20 5.79 7.10
N PHE A 34 4.04 4.63 7.73
CA PHE A 34 3.72 3.38 7.02
C PHE A 34 2.37 3.40 6.30
N ARG A 35 1.38 4.17 6.77
CA ARG A 35 0.11 4.39 6.02
C ARG A 35 0.32 4.96 4.62
N GLY A 36 1.34 5.80 4.42
CA GLY A 36 1.68 6.36 3.10
C GLY A 36 2.62 5.48 2.28
N PHE A 37 3.45 4.67 2.94
CA PHE A 37 4.44 3.80 2.28
C PHE A 37 3.88 2.42 1.90
N PHE A 38 2.84 1.93 2.57
CA PHE A 38 2.16 0.68 2.22
C PHE A 38 1.72 0.57 0.74
N PRO A 39 1.05 1.57 0.13
CA PRO A 39 0.66 1.50 -1.29
C PRO A 39 1.86 1.44 -2.23
N VAL A 40 2.97 2.07 -1.86
CA VAL A 40 4.23 2.03 -2.60
C VAL A 40 4.86 0.63 -2.53
N VAL A 41 4.93 0.04 -1.34
CA VAL A 41 5.42 -1.34 -1.12
C VAL A 41 4.57 -2.37 -1.86
N ILE A 42 3.23 -2.29 -1.76
CA ILE A 42 2.33 -3.18 -2.50
C ILE A 42 2.48 -2.99 -4.01
N GLY A 43 2.68 -1.75 -4.47
CA GLY A 43 2.96 -1.43 -5.87
C GLY A 43 4.27 -2.06 -6.36
N PHE A 44 5.32 -2.08 -5.53
CA PHE A 44 6.57 -2.76 -5.83
C PHE A 44 6.43 -4.28 -5.84
N ILE A 45 5.72 -4.86 -4.87
CA ILE A 45 5.47 -6.31 -4.82
C ILE A 45 4.73 -6.80 -6.07
N ARG A 46 3.78 -6.01 -6.59
CA ARG A 46 3.09 -6.34 -7.86
C ARG A 46 4.00 -6.29 -9.09
N ARG A 47 5.12 -5.55 -9.03
CA ARG A 47 6.13 -5.48 -10.10
C ARG A 47 7.20 -6.54 -10.01
N VAL A 48 7.27 -7.28 -8.90
CA VAL A 48 8.19 -8.41 -8.73
C VAL A 48 7.40 -9.68 -9.05
N PRO A 49 7.50 -10.23 -10.29
CA PRO A 49 6.70 -11.38 -10.75
C PRO A 49 7.05 -12.72 -10.06
N ILE A 50 7.69 -12.68 -8.89
CA ILE A 50 8.11 -13.85 -8.11
C ILE A 50 6.92 -14.50 -7.39
N LEU A 51 5.88 -13.74 -7.02
CA LEU A 51 4.62 -14.29 -6.50
C LEU A 51 3.68 -14.80 -7.62
N GLY A 52 3.97 -14.46 -8.89
CA GLY A 52 3.15 -14.85 -10.04
C GLY A 52 3.22 -16.36 -10.33
N SER A 53 4.38 -16.96 -10.13
CA SER A 53 4.56 -18.41 -10.29
C SER A 53 3.99 -19.21 -9.10
N LEU A 54 3.95 -18.63 -7.90
CA LEU A 54 3.37 -19.28 -6.72
C LEU A 54 1.82 -19.26 -6.74
N LEU A 55 1.20 -18.29 -7.43
CA LEU A 55 -0.24 -18.22 -7.70
C LEU A 55 -0.69 -19.06 -8.92
N ASN A 56 0.22 -19.75 -9.62
CA ASN A 56 -0.13 -20.71 -10.69
C ASN A 56 -0.45 -22.11 -10.11
N LEU A 57 -0.95 -22.19 -8.87
CA LEU A 57 -1.77 -23.32 -8.45
C LEU A 57 -3.24 -22.94 -8.70
N PRO A 58 -4.06 -23.86 -9.24
CA PRO A 58 -5.44 -23.62 -9.71
C PRO A 58 -6.46 -23.30 -8.58
N GLY A 59 -6.08 -22.56 -7.53
CA GLY A 59 -6.93 -22.19 -6.39
C GLY A 59 -7.25 -20.69 -6.25
N ILE A 60 -6.54 -19.77 -6.93
CA ILE A 60 -6.69 -18.31 -6.73
C ILE A 60 -7.34 -17.57 -7.93
N SER A 61 -7.72 -18.28 -8.99
CA SER A 61 -8.42 -17.67 -10.15
C SER A 61 -9.77 -17.03 -9.81
N GLY A 62 -10.40 -17.34 -8.67
CA GLY A 62 -11.68 -16.74 -8.26
C GLY A 62 -11.59 -15.29 -7.77
N VAL A 63 -10.45 -14.85 -7.24
CA VAL A 63 -10.30 -13.50 -6.64
C VAL A 63 -9.97 -12.42 -7.67
N ARG A 64 -9.49 -12.79 -8.87
CA ARG A 64 -9.21 -11.83 -9.96
C ARG A 64 -10.43 -11.44 -10.79
N ILE A 65 -11.62 -11.99 -10.48
CA ILE A 65 -12.85 -11.69 -11.23
C ILE A 65 -13.58 -10.46 -10.65
N SER A 66 -13.44 -10.15 -9.35
CA SER A 66 -14.26 -9.08 -8.74
C SER A 66 -13.74 -7.65 -8.94
N TYR A 67 -12.50 -7.43 -9.39
CA TYR A 67 -12.00 -6.07 -9.69
C TYR A 67 -11.91 -5.75 -11.19
N THR A 68 -11.92 -6.76 -12.07
CA THR A 68 -11.87 -6.57 -13.53
C THR A 68 -13.25 -6.52 -14.17
N LEU A 69 -14.30 -7.08 -13.54
CA LEU A 69 -15.66 -6.98 -14.09
C LEU A 69 -16.26 -5.56 -14.03
N SER A 70 -15.70 -4.65 -13.21
CA SER A 70 -16.23 -3.27 -13.14
C SER A 70 -15.66 -2.33 -14.20
N CYS A 71 -14.61 -2.69 -14.96
CA CYS A 71 -14.01 -1.79 -15.94
C CYS A 71 -13.79 -2.39 -17.36
N ASN A 72 -13.96 -3.71 -17.57
CA ASN A 72 -13.89 -4.28 -18.92
C ASN A 72 -15.25 -4.40 -19.64
N THR A 73 -16.38 -4.47 -18.93
CA THR A 73 -17.70 -4.47 -19.60
C THR A 73 -18.06 -3.09 -20.15
N PHE A 74 -17.63 -1.99 -19.52
CA PHE A 74 -18.00 -0.64 -19.99
C PHE A 74 -17.16 -0.13 -21.18
N CYS A 75 -15.96 -0.68 -21.40
CA CYS A 75 -15.06 -0.27 -22.51
C CYS A 75 -15.19 -1.17 -23.75
N VAL A 76 -15.58 -2.45 -23.60
CA VAL A 76 -15.76 -3.36 -24.75
C VAL A 76 -17.09 -3.08 -25.48
N ILE A 77 -18.15 -2.66 -24.77
CA ILE A 77 -19.46 -2.40 -25.40
C ILE A 77 -19.41 -1.20 -26.37
N THR A 78 -18.51 -0.22 -26.18
CA THR A 78 -18.42 0.95 -27.08
C THR A 78 -17.58 0.70 -28.35
N VAL A 79 -16.86 -0.42 -28.46
CA VAL A 79 -16.01 -0.73 -29.63
C VAL A 79 -16.70 -1.70 -30.60
N THR A 80 -17.71 -2.46 -30.14
CA THR A 80 -18.48 -3.38 -31.00
C THR A 80 -19.65 -2.73 -31.75
N ASP A 81 -20.03 -1.48 -31.45
CA ASP A 81 -21.11 -0.74 -32.12
C ASP A 81 -20.61 0.15 -33.29
N LEU A 82 -19.31 0.09 -33.61
CA LEU A 82 -18.69 0.86 -34.69
C LEU A 82 -18.13 -0.06 -35.81
N LYS A 83 -18.95 -1.01 -36.28
CA LYS A 83 -18.72 -1.72 -37.53
C LYS A 83 -20.03 -2.11 -38.20
#